data_AF-A0A1H3QDW8-F1
#
_entry.id   AF-A0A1H3QDW8-F1
#
_cell.length_a   1.000
_cell.length_b   1.000
_cell.length_c   1.000
_cell.angle_alpha   90.00
_cell.angle_beta   90.00
_cell.angle_gamma   90.00
#
_symmetry.space_group_name_H-M   'P 1'
#
loop_
_entity.id
_entity.type
_entity.pdbx_description
1 polymer ?
#
loop_
_entity_poly.entity_id
_entity_poly.type
_entity_poly.pdbx_seq_one_letter_code
_entity_poly.pdbx_strand_id
1 'polypeptide(L)'
;MRKTVGQHCHMLSRLRVNTTLFALPPEHQKHQLGRSRKYGDKMGSATTLANEFHGRATTFSINLYGKQRNVLAFDNIMMLKTLKCAVRVVWIYRRSQWVALFTTDLDLTVAQIIGYYGARWRIKAGSKRSSRKSVAQKAKPEIAVPLPTISISA
;
A
#
# COMPACT_ATOMS: atom_id res chain seq x y z
N MET A 1 -19.79 -6.93 -4.32
CA MET A 1 -18.34 -7.19 -4.20
C MET A 1 -17.93 -7.72 -2.82
N ARG A 2 -18.11 -6.98 -1.71
CA ARG A 2 -17.63 -7.48 -0.41
C ARG A 2 -18.43 -8.65 0.19
N LYS A 3 -19.74 -8.70 -0.04
CA LYS A 3 -20.59 -9.83 0.40
C LYS A 3 -20.20 -11.18 -0.22
N THR A 4 -19.46 -11.17 -1.33
CA THR A 4 -19.06 -12.37 -2.08
C THR A 4 -17.55 -12.63 -2.03
N VAL A 5 -16.70 -11.59 -2.13
CA VAL A 5 -15.23 -11.74 -2.15
C VAL A 5 -14.59 -11.39 -0.80
N GLY A 6 -15.21 -10.52 -0.01
CA GLY A 6 -14.63 -10.02 1.23
C GLY A 6 -14.65 -11.00 2.41
N GLN A 7 -15.30 -12.15 2.27
CA GLN A 7 -15.24 -13.25 3.24
C GLN A 7 -14.01 -14.15 3.04
N HIS A 8 -13.50 -14.25 1.80
CA HIS A 8 -12.42 -15.15 1.44
C HIS A 8 -11.10 -14.44 1.10
N CYS A 9 -11.10 -13.11 1.08
CA CYS A 9 -9.93 -12.33 0.69
C CYS A 9 -9.70 -11.17 1.66
N HIS A 10 -8.49 -11.13 2.23
CA HIS A 10 -8.02 -9.98 3.00
C HIS A 10 -7.34 -8.97 2.08
N MET A 11 -7.60 -7.68 2.33
CA MET A 11 -7.02 -6.58 1.56
C MET A 11 -5.99 -5.85 2.40
N LEU A 12 -4.77 -5.74 1.87
CA LEU A 12 -3.71 -4.87 2.39
C LEU A 12 -3.44 -3.75 1.39
N SER A 13 -3.64 -2.50 1.80
CA SER A 13 -3.40 -1.35 0.93
C SER A 13 -2.96 -0.10 1.69
N ARG A 14 -2.52 0.93 0.96
CA ARG A 14 -2.15 2.22 1.52
C ARG A 14 -3.40 3.08 1.70
N LEU A 15 -3.52 3.72 2.85
CA LEU A 15 -4.58 4.68 3.16
C LEU A 15 -4.23 6.06 2.60
N ARG A 16 -5.23 6.82 2.11
CA ARG A 16 -5.03 8.21 1.69
C ARG A 16 -4.96 9.12 2.91
N VAL A 17 -4.17 10.19 2.81
CA VAL A 17 -3.93 11.16 3.91
C VAL A 17 -5.21 11.84 4.41
N ASN A 18 -6.14 12.15 3.50
CA ASN A 18 -7.42 12.79 3.81
C ASN A 18 -8.51 11.80 4.21
N THR A 19 -8.18 10.51 4.38
CA THR A 19 -9.20 9.51 4.71
C THR A 19 -9.69 9.73 6.14
N THR A 20 -11.00 9.85 6.30
CA THR A 20 -11.62 9.93 7.62
C THR A 20 -11.79 8.54 8.23
N LEU A 21 -11.34 8.39 9.47
CA LEU A 21 -11.47 7.17 10.27
C LEU A 21 -12.49 7.37 11.38
N PHE A 22 -13.20 6.29 11.71
CA PHE A 22 -14.24 6.25 12.72
C PHE A 22 -13.86 5.22 13.79
N ALA A 23 -14.32 5.43 15.02
CA ALA A 23 -14.20 4.43 16.06
C ALA A 23 -15.07 3.20 15.74
N LEU A 24 -14.79 2.09 16.43
CA LEU A 24 -15.66 0.92 16.41
C LEU A 24 -17.06 1.30 16.92
N PRO A 25 -18.13 0.69 16.37
CA PRO A 25 -19.48 0.95 16.87
C PRO A 25 -19.53 0.58 18.35
N PRO A 26 -20.15 1.41 19.22
CA PRO A 26 -20.30 1.08 20.62
C PRO A 26 -21.13 -0.20 20.77
N GLU A 27 -20.87 -0.95 21.84
CA GLU A 27 -21.68 -2.12 22.16
C GLU A 27 -23.14 -1.71 22.36
N HIS A 28 -24.04 -2.53 21.82
CA HIS A 28 -25.46 -2.27 21.91
C HIS A 28 -25.94 -2.55 23.34
N GLN A 29 -26.44 -1.53 24.02
CA GLN A 29 -27.02 -1.71 25.35
C GLN A 29 -28.40 -2.36 25.24
N LYS A 30 -28.66 -3.36 26.09
CA LYS A 30 -29.98 -4.00 26.18
C LYS A 30 -31.01 -2.91 26.54
N HIS A 31 -32.10 -2.80 25.78
CA HIS A 31 -33.16 -1.77 25.86
C HIS A 31 -32.88 -0.40 25.22
N GLN A 32 -31.80 -0.25 24.44
CA GLN A 32 -31.58 0.98 23.71
C GLN A 32 -32.58 1.12 22.55
N LEU A 33 -33.33 2.23 22.54
CA LEU A 33 -34.29 2.53 21.48
C LEU A 33 -33.56 3.02 20.22
N GLY A 34 -33.99 2.51 19.05
CA GLY A 34 -33.51 2.95 17.75
C GLY A 34 -32.52 2.00 17.08
N ARG A 35 -32.10 2.36 15.86
CA ARG A 35 -31.22 1.53 15.03
C ARG A 35 -29.79 1.52 15.59
N SER A 36 -29.19 0.34 15.71
CA SER A 36 -27.78 0.17 16.07
C SER A 36 -26.87 1.04 15.20
N ARG A 37 -25.98 1.82 15.83
CA ARG A 37 -25.01 2.64 15.10
C ARG A 37 -24.05 1.75 14.34
N LYS A 38 -23.82 2.08 13.07
CA LYS A 38 -22.91 1.33 12.19
C LYS A 38 -21.44 1.71 12.39
N TYR A 39 -21.20 2.91 12.89
CA TYR A 39 -19.87 3.46 13.15
C TYR A 39 -19.89 4.12 14.53
N GLY A 40 -18.76 4.10 15.22
CA GLY A 40 -18.56 4.94 16.39
C GLY A 40 -18.26 6.38 16.01
N ASP A 41 -17.71 7.12 16.95
CA ASP A 41 -17.42 8.54 16.79
C ASP A 41 -16.36 8.79 15.71
N LYS A 42 -16.45 9.98 15.09
CA LYS A 42 -15.50 10.41 14.08
C LYS A 42 -14.17 10.75 14.76
N MET A 43 -13.16 9.93 14.55
CA MET A 43 -11.82 10.09 15.16
C MET A 43 -11.01 11.20 14.49
N GLY A 44 -11.14 11.37 13.17
CA GLY A 44 -10.41 12.39 12.43
C GLY A 44 -9.89 11.92 11.08
N SER A 45 -8.97 12.69 10.50
CA SER A 45 -8.27 12.32 9.27
C SER A 45 -7.04 11.47 9.58
N ALA A 46 -6.59 10.66 8.61
CA ALA A 46 -5.37 9.87 8.76
C ALA A 46 -4.14 10.73 9.09
N THR A 47 -4.08 11.98 8.59
CA THR A 47 -3.02 12.95 8.93
C THR A 47 -3.09 13.42 10.38
N THR A 48 -4.28 13.80 10.85
CA THR A 48 -4.46 14.27 12.23
C THR A 48 -4.05 13.16 13.21
N LEU A 49 -4.54 11.95 12.95
CA LEU A 49 -4.23 10.76 13.76
C LEU A 49 -2.75 10.36 13.65
N ALA A 50 -2.11 10.56 12.50
CA ALA A 50 -0.67 10.30 12.37
C ALA A 50 0.14 11.19 13.32
N ASN A 51 -0.22 12.47 13.47
CA ASN A 51 0.49 13.37 14.37
C ASN A 51 0.22 13.03 15.84
N GLU A 52 -1.03 12.73 16.18
CA GLU A 52 -1.42 12.35 17.55
C GLU A 52 -0.73 11.05 18.01
N PHE A 53 -0.69 10.04 17.15
CA PHE A 53 -0.12 8.73 17.48
C PHE A 53 1.39 8.65 17.34
N HIS A 54 2.04 9.68 16.79
CA HIS A 54 3.49 9.70 16.67
C HIS A 54 4.18 9.53 18.03
N GLY A 55 3.64 10.16 19.08
CA GLY A 55 4.16 10.03 20.46
C GLY A 55 3.91 8.67 21.12
N ARG A 56 2.99 7.86 20.58
CA ARG A 56 2.65 6.52 21.09
C ARG A 56 3.25 5.39 20.24
N ALA A 57 4.01 5.74 19.20
CA ALA A 57 4.56 4.77 18.27
C ALA A 57 5.68 3.93 18.91
N THR A 58 5.72 2.65 18.57
CA THR A 58 6.70 1.69 19.06
C THR A 58 7.68 1.32 17.96
N THR A 59 8.94 1.04 18.32
CA THR A 59 9.95 0.60 17.35
C THR A 59 9.86 -0.90 17.12
N PHE A 60 9.72 -1.30 15.87
CA PHE A 60 9.67 -2.70 15.45
C PHE A 60 10.91 -3.05 14.62
N SER A 61 11.60 -4.13 14.97
CA SER A 61 12.70 -4.69 14.17
C SER A 61 12.14 -5.67 13.14
N ILE A 62 12.27 -5.33 11.86
CA ILE A 62 11.64 -6.08 10.76
C ILE A 62 12.71 -6.50 9.76
N ASN A 63 12.70 -7.77 9.37
CA ASN A 63 13.56 -8.27 8.30
C ASN A 63 12.96 -7.92 6.92
N LEU A 64 13.42 -6.83 6.33
CA LEU A 64 13.05 -6.41 4.98
C LEU A 64 14.14 -6.83 4.00
N TYR A 65 13.83 -7.82 3.16
CA TYR A 65 14.73 -8.30 2.10
C TYR A 65 16.08 -8.84 2.62
N GLY A 66 16.05 -9.58 3.72
CA GLY A 66 17.26 -10.14 4.34
C GLY A 66 18.06 -9.12 5.16
N LYS A 67 17.57 -7.89 5.32
CA LYS A 67 18.17 -6.86 6.16
C LYS A 67 17.23 -6.51 7.31
N GLN A 68 17.74 -6.60 8.53
CA GLN A 68 17.06 -6.08 9.72
C GLN A 68 16.95 -4.56 9.62
N ARG A 69 15.75 -4.04 9.82
CA ARG A 69 15.43 -2.61 9.80
C ARG A 69 14.52 -2.27 10.96
N ASN A 70 14.93 -1.29 11.74
CA ASN A 70 14.10 -0.74 12.80
C ASN A 70 13.14 0.28 12.17
N VAL A 71 11.85 0.12 12.45
CA VAL A 71 10.78 0.93 11.90
C VAL A 71 9.88 1.38 13.05
N LEU A 72 9.63 2.69 13.14
CA LEU A 72 8.69 3.23 14.10
C LEU A 72 7.27 3.07 13.55
N ALA A 73 6.39 2.40 14.27
CA ALA A 73 5.02 2.19 13.85
C ALA A 73 4.02 2.23 15.01
N PHE A 74 2.77 2.55 14.68
CA PHE A 74 1.64 2.49 15.58
C PHE A 74 0.47 1.81 14.87
N ASP A 75 -0.24 0.93 15.56
CA ASP A 75 -1.40 0.26 15.02
C ASP A 75 -2.65 0.49 15.86
N ASN A 76 -3.79 0.58 15.19
CA ASN A 76 -5.08 0.73 15.84
C ASN A 76 -6.20 0.12 14.98
N ILE A 77 -7.21 -0.45 15.61
CA ILE A 77 -8.38 -1.03 14.94
C ILE A 77 -9.44 0.06 14.82
N MET A 78 -9.80 0.42 13.59
CA MET A 78 -10.72 1.50 13.29
C MET A 78 -11.73 1.11 12.22
N MET A 79 -12.84 1.83 12.16
CA MET A 79 -13.85 1.68 11.12
C MET A 79 -13.55 2.58 9.91
N LEU A 80 -13.56 1.96 8.72
CA LEU A 80 -13.42 2.70 7.47
C LEU A 80 -14.78 2.87 6.78
N LYS A 81 -15.17 4.11 6.46
CA LYS A 81 -16.48 4.41 5.84
C LYS A 81 -16.65 3.82 4.44
N THR A 82 -15.58 3.73 3.65
CA THR A 82 -15.62 3.21 2.27
C THR A 82 -15.91 1.71 2.25
N LEU A 83 -15.21 0.94 3.11
CA LEU A 83 -15.36 -0.51 3.19
C LEU A 83 -16.48 -0.94 4.15
N LYS A 84 -16.88 -0.06 5.07
CA LYS A 84 -17.89 -0.31 6.11
C LYS A 84 -17.54 -1.46 7.06
N CYS A 85 -16.27 -1.60 7.42
CA CYS A 85 -15.76 -2.61 8.37
C CYS A 85 -14.70 -2.04 9.31
N ALA A 86 -14.40 -2.84 10.32
CA ALA A 86 -13.17 -2.75 11.07
C ALA A 86 -11.99 -3.09 10.15
N VAL A 87 -10.96 -2.29 10.24
CA VAL A 87 -9.66 -2.50 9.62
C VAL A 87 -8.60 -2.18 10.65
N ARG A 88 -7.51 -2.94 10.65
CA ARG A 88 -6.31 -2.57 11.40
C ARG A 88 -5.54 -1.57 10.55
N VAL A 89 -5.38 -0.36 11.06
CA VAL A 89 -4.61 0.71 10.43
C VAL A 89 -3.25 0.77 11.10
N VAL A 90 -2.19 0.76 10.31
CA VAL A 90 -0.81 0.84 10.77
C VAL A 90 -0.18 2.11 10.19
N TRP A 91 0.22 3.03 11.06
CA TRP A 91 1.02 4.19 10.71
C TRP A 91 2.50 3.84 10.84
N ILE A 92 3.24 4.08 9.78
CA ILE A 92 4.67 3.84 9.70
C ILE A 92 5.36 5.18 9.58
N TYR A 93 6.24 5.50 10.51
CA TYR A 93 6.95 6.77 10.57
C TYR A 93 8.41 6.61 10.11
N ARG A 94 8.88 7.57 9.32
CA ARG A 94 10.26 7.65 8.82
C ARG A 94 10.72 9.09 8.79
N ARG A 95 11.66 9.45 9.67
CA ARG A 95 12.25 10.80 9.76
C ARG A 95 11.16 11.90 9.72
N SER A 96 10.88 12.49 8.55
CA SER A 96 9.87 13.54 8.36
C SER A 96 8.59 13.09 7.63
N GLN A 97 8.51 11.84 7.18
CA GLN A 97 7.38 11.31 6.42
C GLN A 97 6.69 10.16 7.15
N TRP A 98 5.42 9.95 6.85
CA TRP A 98 4.66 8.81 7.36
C TRP A 98 3.87 8.14 6.24
N VAL A 99 3.59 6.86 6.42
CA VAL A 99 2.78 6.05 5.52
C VAL A 99 1.75 5.30 6.34
N ALA A 100 0.47 5.51 6.05
CA ALA A 100 -0.61 4.73 6.63
C ALA A 100 -0.94 3.54 5.72
N LEU A 101 -0.90 2.34 6.29
CA LEU A 101 -1.39 1.11 5.67
C LEU A 101 -2.65 0.67 6.40
N PHE A 102 -3.54 -0.04 5.72
CA PHE A 102 -4.67 -0.71 6.35
C PHE A 102 -4.76 -2.15 5.89
N THR A 103 -5.20 -3.02 6.79
CA THR A 103 -5.54 -4.41 6.51
C THR A 103 -6.94 -4.73 7.02
N THR A 104 -7.66 -5.58 6.30
CA THR A 104 -8.94 -6.13 6.77
C THR A 104 -8.77 -7.34 7.68
N ASP A 105 -7.57 -7.92 7.72
CA ASP A 105 -7.20 -8.99 8.64
C ASP A 105 -6.71 -8.37 9.97
N LEU A 106 -7.40 -8.69 11.07
CA LEU A 106 -7.09 -8.12 12.39
C LEU A 106 -5.99 -8.90 13.11
N ASP A 107 -5.76 -10.15 12.73
CA ASP A 107 -4.82 -11.06 13.39
C ASP A 107 -3.38 -10.85 12.92
N LEU A 108 -3.20 -10.16 11.78
CA LEU A 108 -1.86 -9.86 11.25
C LEU A 108 -1.07 -8.91 12.14
N THR A 109 0.17 -9.33 12.43
CA THR A 109 1.12 -8.49 13.17
C THR A 109 1.62 -7.31 12.33
N VAL A 110 2.02 -6.22 13.01
CA VAL A 110 2.60 -5.03 12.36
C VAL A 110 3.80 -5.37 11.49
N ALA A 111 4.68 -6.27 11.96
CA ALA A 111 5.85 -6.73 11.21
C ALA A 111 5.47 -7.45 9.91
N GLN A 112 4.47 -8.34 9.95
CA GLN A 112 3.97 -9.03 8.76
C GLN A 112 3.32 -8.05 7.77
N ILE A 113 2.50 -7.11 8.25
CA ILE A 113 1.85 -6.08 7.41
C ILE A 113 2.91 -5.28 6.64
N ILE A 114 3.96 -4.82 7.33
CA ILE A 114 5.06 -4.08 6.73
C ILE A 114 5.86 -4.96 5.77
N GLY A 115 6.10 -6.23 6.12
CA GLY A 115 6.80 -7.21 5.28
C GLY A 115 6.06 -7.48 3.96
N TYR A 116 4.77 -7.79 4.03
CA TYR A 116 3.91 -8.02 2.86
C TYR A 116 3.82 -6.78 1.97
N TYR A 117 3.63 -5.59 2.57
CA TYR A 117 3.63 -4.35 1.81
C TYR A 117 5.00 -4.04 1.19
N GLY A 118 6.08 -4.35 1.91
CA GLY A 118 7.44 -4.27 1.43
C GLY A 118 7.62 -5.04 0.14
N ALA A 119 7.23 -6.33 0.11
CA ALA A 119 7.36 -7.22 -1.05
C ALA A 119 6.68 -6.70 -2.33
N ARG A 120 5.66 -5.83 -2.22
CA ARG A 120 5.04 -5.15 -3.36
C ARG A 120 6.04 -4.30 -4.16
N TRP A 121 7.01 -3.68 -3.49
CA TRP A 121 8.03 -2.85 -4.14
C TRP A 121 8.95 -3.68 -5.05
N ARG A 122 9.21 -4.95 -4.69
CA ARG A 122 10.00 -5.88 -5.52
C ARG A 122 9.39 -6.10 -6.89
N ILE A 123 8.06 -6.21 -6.96
CA ILE A 123 7.32 -6.39 -8.22
C ILE A 123 7.47 -5.16 -9.13
N LYS A 124 7.36 -3.95 -8.56
CA LYS A 124 7.55 -2.70 -9.30
C LYS A 124 8.99 -2.53 -9.82
N ALA A 125 9.99 -2.93 -9.02
CA ALA A 125 11.40 -2.88 -9.43
C ALA A 125 11.69 -3.85 -10.59
N GLY A 126 11.04 -5.01 -10.62
CA GLY A 126 11.14 -5.97 -11.73
C GLY A 126 10.62 -5.41 -13.05
N SER A 127 9.47 -4.72 -13.02
CA SER A 127 8.85 -4.13 -14.22
C SER A 127 9.72 -3.05 -14.88
N LYS A 128 10.42 -2.22 -14.09
CA LYS A 128 11.31 -1.17 -14.61
C LYS A 128 12.52 -1.72 -15.37
N ARG A 129 12.89 -2.99 -15.17
CA ARG A 129 13.97 -3.66 -15.88
C ARG A 129 13.54 -4.17 -17.27
N SER A 130 12.26 -4.53 -17.43
CA SER A 130 11.72 -5.05 -18.69
C SER A 130 11.49 -3.95 -19.74
N SER A 131 11.08 -2.74 -19.34
CA SER A 131 10.85 -1.63 -20.29
C SER A 131 12.13 -1.07 -20.91
N ARG A 132 13.29 -1.19 -20.25
CA ARG A 132 14.57 -0.75 -20.83
C ARG A 132 15.05 -1.65 -21.97
N LYS A 133 14.62 -2.91 -22.04
CA LYS A 133 15.02 -3.83 -23.09
C LYS A 133 14.19 -3.70 -24.36
N SER A 134 12.94 -3.21 -24.29
CA SER A 134 12.09 -3.04 -25.46
C SER A 134 12.42 -1.79 -26.29
N VAL A 135 13.00 -0.75 -25.69
CA VAL A 135 13.36 0.50 -26.40
C VAL A 135 14.67 0.36 -27.20
N ALA A 136 15.48 -0.67 -26.94
CA ALA A 136 16.73 -0.93 -27.66
C ALA A 136 16.54 -1.71 -28.98
N GLN A 137 15.33 -2.14 -29.32
CA GLN A 137 15.01 -2.84 -30.58
C GLN A 137 14.16 -1.96 -31.50
N LYS A 138 14.68 -0.79 -31.86
CA LYS A 138 14.31 -0.08 -33.10
C LYS A 138 15.60 0.29 -33.82
N ALA A 139 16.36 -0.73 -34.22
CA ALA A 139 17.43 -0.57 -35.18
C ALA A 139 16.80 -0.43 -36.58
N LYS A 140 17.20 0.63 -37.29
CA LYS A 140 16.78 1.01 -38.64
C LYS A 140 17.38 0.02 -39.66
N PRO A 141 16.61 -0.58 -40.58
CA PRO A 141 17.20 -1.21 -41.76
C PRO A 141 17.12 -0.24 -42.94
N GLU A 142 18.25 0.18 -43.50
CA GLU A 142 18.23 0.90 -44.78
C GLU A 142 19.45 0.53 -45.64
N ILE A 143 19.26 -0.55 -46.40
CA ILE A 143 19.53 -0.76 -47.83
C ILE A 143 20.95 -0.42 -48.35
N ALA A 144 21.67 -1.49 -48.72
CA ALA A 144 22.86 -1.45 -49.56
C ALA A 144 22.51 -1.04 -51.00
N VAL A 145 23.24 -0.08 -51.56
CA VAL A 145 23.19 0.30 -52.98
C VAL A 145 24.49 -0.21 -53.64
N PRO A 146 24.44 -0.96 -54.76
CA PRO A 146 25.65 -1.46 -55.41
C PRO A 146 26.36 -0.36 -56.23
N LEU A 147 27.69 -0.38 -56.21
CA LEU A 147 28.56 0.48 -57.00
C LEU A 147 28.46 0.12 -58.50
N PRO A 148 28.36 1.09 -59.42
CA PRO A 148 28.54 0.81 -60.84
C PRO A 148 30.04 0.72 -61.19
N THR A 149 30.42 -0.45 -61.72
CA THR A 149 31.67 -0.67 -62.46
C THR A 149 31.62 0.07 -63.78
N ILE A 150 32.61 0.92 -64.08
CA ILE A 150 32.87 1.40 -65.44
C ILE A 150 34.28 0.94 -65.82
N SER A 151 34.34 0.13 -66.87
CA SER A 151 35.54 -0.39 -67.51
C SER A 151 36.23 0.68 -68.36
N ILE A 152 37.55 0.56 -68.43
CA ILE A 152 38.48 1.32 -69.28
C ILE A 152 38.50 0.74 -70.70
N SER A 153 38.50 1.60 -71.73
CA SER A 153 39.10 1.45 -73.08
C SER A 153 38.87 2.80 -73.80
N ALA A 154 39.80 3.45 -74.51
CA ALA A 154 41.05 3.06 -75.15
C ALA A 154 42.10 4.18 -75.04
#